data_AF-A0A0R1GLK0-F1
#
_entry.id   AF-A0A0R1GLK0-F1
#
_cell.length_a   1.000
_cell.length_b   1.000
_cell.length_c   1.000
_cell.angle_alpha   90.00
_cell.angle_beta   90.00
_cell.angle_gamma   90.00
#
_symmetry.space_group_name_H-M   'P 1'
#
loop_
_entity.id
_entity.type
_entity.pdbx_description
1 polymer ?
#
loop_
_entity_poly.entity_id
_entity_poly.type
_entity_poly.pdbx_seq_one_letter_code
_entity_poly.pdbx_strand_id
1 'polypeptide(L)'
;MQHNGLLYKRNNFLANGYWHHLTLKWQAPSAGSSLGEMTYYFDDKDPQTGMKLDNPAVQSVQVDISKFHLGADKKIRWGFTGSTGTRYENNLVVFEKVPGLVDVDAKAQLVDKSQANKVIDDPKARVYTGDRMVLKYHLNYKSGRDSWQKIQSKLHLPAGIAFDSATVAYDDGKPADDKGTETFSINPDDISGQSVSGTLARSLSKNAAIGETAGATITFTGHATSKTATASSPEEIAGQTSSFEGTNAITQATTSAFQLVAGEDDTSVMTMALTGDHVLPDSDNRRGSESLDSAADVTVSGRIDYRKKSDGTAITGKTLTLQPRFNGESLQTKVITDTDKRGVYDFTYTIPAGNLLGGGHDNILELFAADTSAHLSATNSLRYIVTLRGGTRTMSVSSFATFNKDNPQHMTGRRMRLKPDSNWSVTVHDSVGKNDAWTLQASASPLTSRLRDGLLAGDLKYVDGEGNENSLTHGVVNLERHVTASDDEDFDITKLWRDKPNRGIFLDIDGGAAQGQYMSQVSWTLIQDPITQES
;
A
#
# COMPACT_ATOMS: atom_id res chain seq x y z
N MET A 1 -5.71 -60.37 -4.65
CA MET A 1 -5.54 -59.38 -3.56
C MET A 1 -6.72 -59.53 -2.61
N GLN A 2 -6.48 -59.86 -1.34
CA GLN A 2 -7.50 -59.70 -0.30
C GLN A 2 -7.46 -58.24 0.15
N HIS A 3 -8.52 -57.48 -0.15
CA HIS A 3 -8.71 -56.16 0.41
C HIS A 3 -9.35 -56.33 1.79
N ASN A 4 -8.64 -56.00 2.86
CA ASN A 4 -9.11 -56.17 4.23
C ASN A 4 -10.17 -55.12 4.67
N GLY A 5 -10.90 -54.54 3.72
CA GLY A 5 -11.91 -53.51 3.96
C GLY A 5 -11.33 -52.12 4.28
N LEU A 6 -12.22 -51.17 4.56
CA LEU A 6 -11.87 -49.87 5.12
C LEU A 6 -11.28 -50.08 6.52
N LEU A 7 -10.16 -49.42 6.79
CA LEU A 7 -9.48 -49.45 8.10
C LEU A 7 -10.28 -48.74 9.20
N TYR A 8 -11.40 -48.06 8.88
CA TYR A 8 -12.35 -47.48 9.83
C TYR A 8 -13.72 -47.24 9.16
N LYS A 9 -14.82 -47.67 9.80
CA LYS A 9 -16.26 -47.64 9.37
C LYS A 9 -16.74 -48.77 8.44
N ARG A 10 -18.08 -48.95 8.38
CA ARG A 10 -18.79 -49.94 7.56
C ARG A 10 -18.60 -49.68 6.06
N ASN A 11 -18.76 -50.72 5.23
CA ASN A 11 -18.51 -50.71 3.78
C ASN A 11 -19.27 -49.64 2.95
N ASN A 12 -20.24 -48.92 3.51
CA ASN A 12 -21.05 -47.92 2.81
C ASN A 12 -20.68 -46.47 3.14
N PHE A 13 -19.64 -46.22 3.95
CA PHE A 13 -19.30 -44.87 4.40
C PHE A 13 -19.01 -43.89 3.24
N LEU A 14 -18.20 -44.29 2.25
CA LEU A 14 -17.85 -43.45 1.09
C LEU A 14 -18.86 -43.51 -0.06
N ALA A 15 -19.82 -44.44 0.00
CA ALA A 15 -20.81 -44.69 -1.05
C ALA A 15 -22.21 -44.16 -0.64
N ASN A 16 -22.25 -42.97 -0.07
CA ASN A 16 -23.47 -42.36 0.48
C ASN A 16 -23.97 -41.14 -0.32
N GLY A 17 -23.27 -40.75 -1.39
CA GLY A 17 -23.63 -39.61 -2.25
C GLY A 17 -23.16 -38.24 -1.74
N TYR A 18 -22.40 -38.19 -0.65
CA TYR A 18 -21.84 -36.95 -0.10
C TYR A 18 -20.33 -36.87 -0.34
N TRP A 19 -19.81 -35.65 -0.49
CA TRP A 19 -18.37 -35.44 -0.44
C TRP A 19 -17.86 -35.74 0.97
N HIS A 20 -16.65 -36.29 1.06
CA HIS A 20 -15.95 -36.54 2.30
C HIS A 20 -14.56 -35.93 2.21
N HIS A 21 -14.18 -35.13 3.21
CA HIS A 21 -12.83 -34.61 3.27
C HIS A 21 -11.86 -35.71 3.71
N LEU A 22 -10.70 -35.81 3.05
CA LEU A 22 -9.66 -36.79 3.35
C LEU A 22 -8.30 -36.10 3.46
N THR A 23 -7.71 -36.13 4.65
CA THR A 23 -6.32 -35.72 4.87
C THR A 23 -5.42 -36.96 4.98
N LEU A 24 -4.34 -36.99 4.20
CA LEU A 24 -3.27 -37.99 4.32
C LEU A 24 -2.00 -37.32 4.83
N LYS A 25 -1.46 -37.82 5.94
CA LYS A 25 -0.23 -37.32 6.56
C LYS A 25 0.81 -38.45 6.62
N TRP A 26 1.89 -38.25 5.89
CA TRP A 26 3.04 -39.16 5.90
C TRP A 26 4.14 -38.63 6.83
N GLN A 27 4.58 -39.47 7.75
CA GLN A 27 5.80 -39.29 8.53
C GLN A 27 6.86 -40.28 8.03
N ALA A 28 7.95 -39.73 7.48
CA ALA A 28 9.07 -40.54 7.00
C ALA A 28 9.75 -41.31 8.16
N PRO A 29 10.35 -42.48 7.88
CA PRO A 29 11.13 -43.20 8.89
C PRO A 29 12.24 -42.34 9.48
N SER A 30 12.45 -42.46 10.78
CA SER A 30 13.65 -41.91 11.44
C SER A 30 14.92 -42.52 10.85
N ALA A 31 16.04 -41.80 10.94
CA ALA A 31 17.33 -42.31 10.49
C ALA A 31 17.63 -43.70 11.10
N GLY A 32 17.96 -44.67 10.24
CA GLY A 32 18.22 -46.06 10.65
C GLY A 32 17.00 -46.98 10.74
N SER A 33 15.78 -46.47 10.51
CA SER A 33 14.55 -47.27 10.44
C SER A 33 14.03 -47.38 9.00
N SER A 34 13.28 -48.43 8.70
CA SER A 34 12.46 -48.56 7.48
C SER A 34 10.96 -48.34 7.74
N LEU A 35 10.58 -48.13 8.99
CA LEU A 35 9.18 -47.95 9.39
C LEU A 35 8.85 -46.46 9.39
N GLY A 36 8.01 -46.05 8.45
CA GLY A 36 7.33 -44.76 8.47
C GLY A 36 5.89 -44.94 8.94
N GLU A 37 5.16 -43.83 9.10
CA GLU A 37 3.78 -43.84 9.54
C GLU A 37 2.90 -43.03 8.58
N MET A 38 1.81 -43.63 8.13
CA MET A 38 0.74 -42.94 7.42
C MET A 38 -0.44 -42.76 8.37
N THR A 39 -0.80 -41.52 8.65
CA THR A 39 -2.03 -41.16 9.35
C THR A 39 -3.02 -40.61 8.35
N TYR A 40 -4.26 -41.09 8.39
CA TYR A 40 -5.33 -40.52 7.58
C TYR A 40 -6.50 -40.07 8.44
N TYR A 41 -7.17 -39.02 7.97
CA TYR A 41 -8.34 -38.42 8.61
C TYR A 41 -9.47 -38.34 7.59
N PHE A 42 -10.64 -38.85 7.97
CA PHE A 42 -11.88 -38.62 7.24
C PHE A 42 -12.76 -37.64 8.01
N ASP A 43 -13.38 -36.72 7.27
CA ASP A 43 -14.28 -35.70 7.80
C ASP A 43 -13.64 -34.83 8.88
N ASP A 44 -12.36 -34.46 8.72
CA ASP A 44 -11.66 -33.44 9.53
C ASP A 44 -12.01 -32.01 9.12
N LYS A 45 -12.66 -31.86 7.97
CA LYS A 45 -13.32 -30.63 7.55
C LYS A 45 -14.67 -30.92 6.93
N ASP A 46 -15.56 -29.94 7.04
CA ASP A 46 -16.80 -29.90 6.30
C ASP A 46 -16.50 -29.59 4.82
N PRO A 47 -16.91 -30.44 3.88
CA PRO A 47 -16.56 -30.29 2.46
C PRO A 47 -17.31 -29.15 1.75
N GLN A 48 -18.34 -28.57 2.37
CA GLN A 48 -19.08 -27.43 1.81
C GLN A 48 -18.52 -26.09 2.31
N THR A 49 -18.18 -26.02 3.59
CA THR A 49 -17.78 -24.77 4.27
C THR A 49 -16.28 -24.68 4.52
N GLY A 50 -15.55 -25.79 4.46
CA GLY A 50 -14.13 -25.87 4.81
C GLY A 50 -13.84 -25.77 6.31
N MET A 51 -14.86 -25.57 7.15
CA MET A 51 -14.69 -25.48 8.58
C MET A 51 -14.16 -26.80 9.13
N LYS A 52 -13.23 -26.70 10.09
CA LYS A 52 -12.76 -27.86 10.83
C LYS A 52 -13.94 -28.53 11.55
N LEU A 53 -14.04 -29.84 11.42
CA LEU A 53 -15.01 -30.64 12.17
C LEU A 53 -14.36 -31.22 13.43
N ASP A 54 -15.13 -31.27 14.50
CA ASP A 54 -14.72 -31.93 15.73
C ASP A 54 -14.83 -33.45 15.59
N ASN A 55 -13.88 -34.17 16.18
CA ASN A 55 -13.83 -35.64 16.21
C ASN A 55 -13.77 -36.31 14.83
N PRO A 56 -12.78 -35.99 13.97
CA PRO A 56 -12.60 -36.71 12.72
C PRO A 56 -12.33 -38.19 12.94
N ALA A 57 -12.72 -38.99 11.95
CA ALA A 57 -12.33 -40.39 11.89
C ALA A 57 -10.83 -40.49 11.55
N VAL A 58 -10.00 -40.88 12.51
CA VAL A 58 -8.54 -40.95 12.37
C VAL A 58 -8.03 -42.38 12.54
N GLN A 59 -6.98 -42.72 11.79
CA GLN A 59 -6.22 -43.96 11.99
C GLN A 59 -4.78 -43.76 11.52
N SER A 60 -3.84 -44.43 12.19
CA SER A 60 -2.43 -44.53 11.79
C SER A 60 -2.07 -45.95 11.40
N VAL A 61 -1.23 -46.09 10.39
CA VAL A 61 -0.70 -47.37 9.91
C VAL A 61 0.81 -47.25 9.72
N GLN A 62 1.56 -48.22 10.25
CA GLN A 62 2.98 -48.33 9.95
C GLN A 62 3.22 -48.89 8.56
N VAL A 63 4.12 -48.26 7.81
CA VAL A 63 4.49 -48.64 6.46
C VAL A 63 5.98 -48.94 6.43
N ASP A 64 6.32 -50.19 6.16
CA ASP A 64 7.71 -50.64 5.98
C ASP A 64 8.19 -50.38 4.56
N ILE A 65 8.97 -49.31 4.38
CA ILE A 65 9.44 -48.89 3.06
C ILE A 65 10.47 -49.85 2.45
N SER A 66 11.03 -50.77 3.24
CA SER A 66 11.96 -51.79 2.73
C SER A 66 11.29 -52.77 1.76
N LYS A 67 9.97 -52.94 1.89
CA LYS A 67 9.16 -53.81 1.02
C LYS A 67 8.92 -53.26 -0.38
N PHE A 68 9.20 -51.97 -0.60
CA PHE A 68 8.97 -51.33 -1.89
C PHE A 68 10.12 -51.51 -2.87
N HIS A 69 11.26 -52.07 -2.44
CA HIS A 69 12.43 -52.29 -3.29
C HIS A 69 12.83 -51.04 -4.10
N LEU A 70 12.85 -49.88 -3.41
CA LEU A 70 13.08 -48.59 -4.05
C LEU A 70 14.49 -48.50 -4.65
N GLY A 71 14.60 -47.81 -5.79
CA GLY A 71 15.88 -47.50 -6.43
C GLY A 71 16.70 -46.47 -5.65
N ALA A 72 17.81 -46.05 -6.25
CA ALA A 72 18.78 -45.15 -5.62
C ALA A 72 18.18 -43.79 -5.18
N ASP A 73 17.14 -43.31 -5.87
CA ASP A 73 16.48 -42.04 -5.55
C ASP A 73 15.46 -42.15 -4.40
N LYS A 74 15.13 -43.38 -3.97
CA LYS A 74 14.19 -43.69 -2.89
C LYS A 74 12.80 -43.05 -3.07
N LYS A 75 12.33 -42.88 -4.31
CA LYS A 75 11.03 -42.26 -4.62
C LYS A 75 9.96 -43.30 -4.94
N ILE A 76 8.71 -42.96 -4.62
CA ILE A 76 7.51 -43.71 -5.03
C ILE A 76 6.61 -42.85 -5.90
N ARG A 77 5.79 -43.50 -6.72
CA ARG A 77 4.60 -42.89 -7.31
C ARG A 77 3.40 -43.30 -6.47
N TRP A 78 2.57 -42.34 -6.13
CA TRP A 78 1.33 -42.55 -5.40
C TRP A 78 0.20 -41.86 -6.16
N GLY A 79 -1.04 -42.30 -5.91
CA GLY A 79 -2.22 -41.72 -6.52
C GLY A 79 -3.48 -42.44 -6.10
N PHE A 80 -4.61 -41.96 -6.62
CA PHE A 80 -5.91 -42.57 -6.43
C PHE A 80 -6.27 -43.40 -7.67
N THR A 81 -6.96 -44.51 -7.44
CA THR A 81 -7.52 -45.34 -8.50
C THR A 81 -8.93 -45.77 -8.11
N GLY A 82 -9.78 -46.01 -9.09
CA GLY A 82 -11.17 -46.45 -8.89
C GLY A 82 -11.51 -47.54 -9.90
N SER A 83 -12.32 -48.51 -9.49
CA SER A 83 -12.78 -49.61 -10.34
C SER A 83 -14.16 -50.07 -9.89
N THR A 84 -15.04 -50.40 -10.84
CA THR A 84 -16.38 -50.95 -10.56
C THR A 84 -16.45 -52.43 -10.91
N GLY A 85 -17.47 -53.12 -10.39
CA GLY A 85 -17.75 -54.52 -10.70
C GLY A 85 -19.26 -54.76 -10.82
N THR A 86 -19.77 -55.83 -10.21
CA THR A 86 -21.22 -56.10 -10.13
C THR A 86 -21.99 -55.05 -9.31
N ARG A 87 -21.28 -54.30 -8.45
CA ARG A 87 -21.76 -53.07 -7.81
C ARG A 87 -20.99 -51.89 -8.40
N TYR A 88 -21.68 -50.77 -8.58
CA TYR A 88 -21.16 -49.58 -9.25
C TYR A 88 -21.45 -48.32 -8.44
N GLU A 89 -20.57 -47.33 -8.58
CA GLU A 89 -20.67 -46.00 -7.98
C GLU A 89 -19.81 -45.02 -8.78
N ASN A 90 -20.13 -43.74 -8.69
CA ASN A 90 -19.28 -42.70 -9.25
C ASN A 90 -18.07 -42.51 -8.32
N ASN A 91 -16.86 -42.68 -8.87
CA ASN A 91 -15.61 -42.48 -8.14
C ASN A 91 -15.01 -41.14 -8.55
N LEU A 92 -15.08 -40.13 -7.67
CA LEU A 92 -14.60 -38.78 -7.93
C LEU A 92 -13.61 -38.37 -6.83
N VAL A 93 -12.53 -37.70 -7.24
CA VAL A 93 -11.52 -37.15 -6.32
C VAL A 93 -11.23 -35.72 -6.76
N VAL A 94 -11.24 -34.79 -5.80
CA VAL A 94 -10.82 -33.39 -5.98
C VAL A 94 -9.68 -33.12 -5.01
N PHE A 95 -8.63 -32.46 -5.48
CA PHE A 95 -7.46 -32.16 -4.65
C PHE A 95 -7.56 -30.74 -4.11
N GLU A 96 -7.59 -30.59 -2.78
CA GLU A 96 -7.31 -29.29 -2.15
C GLU A 96 -5.82 -28.96 -2.26
N LYS A 97 -4.95 -29.93 -1.99
CA LYS A 97 -3.50 -29.72 -1.93
C LYS A 97 -2.74 -30.98 -2.28
N VAL A 98 -1.69 -30.85 -3.10
CA VAL A 98 -0.77 -31.93 -3.42
C VAL A 98 0.63 -31.59 -2.89
N PRO A 99 1.13 -32.28 -1.85
CA PRO A 99 2.45 -32.02 -1.30
C PRO A 99 3.55 -32.05 -2.36
N GLY A 100 4.42 -31.04 -2.35
CA GLY A 100 5.56 -30.92 -3.26
C GLY A 100 5.23 -30.37 -4.65
N LEU A 101 3.96 -30.16 -5.01
CA LEU A 101 3.58 -29.36 -6.18
C LEU A 101 3.53 -27.88 -5.78
N VAL A 102 2.64 -27.56 -4.84
CA VAL A 102 2.51 -26.25 -4.19
C VAL A 102 2.18 -26.48 -2.72
N ASP A 103 2.99 -25.89 -1.84
CA ASP A 103 2.80 -25.89 -0.40
C ASP A 103 2.54 -24.47 0.09
N VAL A 104 1.28 -24.19 0.40
CA VAL A 104 0.79 -22.88 0.83
C VAL A 104 0.07 -22.95 2.18
N ASP A 105 0.02 -21.81 2.87
CA ASP A 105 -0.86 -21.56 4.01
C ASP A 105 -1.52 -20.19 3.91
N ALA A 106 -2.67 -20.03 4.58
CA ALA A 106 -3.27 -18.74 4.81
C ALA A 106 -3.64 -18.59 6.29
N LYS A 107 -3.58 -17.35 6.79
CA LYS A 107 -3.97 -17.00 8.17
C LYS A 107 -4.83 -15.74 8.16
N ALA A 108 -5.90 -15.76 8.94
CA ALA A 108 -6.71 -14.59 9.21
C ALA A 108 -6.32 -14.00 10.57
N GLN A 109 -6.28 -12.68 10.67
CA GLN A 109 -6.06 -11.96 11.91
C GLN A 109 -7.00 -10.77 11.96
N LEU A 110 -7.91 -10.77 12.93
CA LEU A 110 -8.75 -9.63 13.25
C LEU A 110 -8.12 -8.84 14.41
N VAL A 111 -7.97 -7.53 14.23
CA VAL A 111 -7.33 -6.64 15.21
C VAL A 111 -8.27 -5.48 15.50
N ASP A 112 -8.53 -5.26 16.78
CA ASP A 112 -9.17 -4.06 17.29
C ASP A 112 -8.09 -2.99 17.57
N LYS A 113 -8.07 -1.97 16.72
CA LYS A 113 -7.14 -0.84 16.79
C LYS A 113 -7.50 0.14 17.92
N SER A 114 -8.77 0.21 18.30
CA SER A 114 -9.25 1.09 19.37
C SER A 114 -8.84 0.58 20.75
N GLN A 115 -8.74 -0.74 20.93
CA GLN A 115 -8.29 -1.37 22.18
C GLN A 115 -6.79 -1.70 22.17
N ALA A 116 -5.93 -0.71 21.93
CA ALA A 116 -4.46 -0.87 21.96
C ALA A 116 -3.92 -1.99 21.02
N ASN A 117 -4.49 -2.11 19.82
CA ASN A 117 -4.15 -3.16 18.84
C ASN A 117 -4.39 -4.59 19.33
N LYS A 118 -5.43 -4.80 20.13
CA LYS A 118 -5.83 -6.13 20.62
C LYS A 118 -6.15 -7.06 19.45
N VAL A 119 -5.47 -8.20 19.40
CA VAL A 119 -5.82 -9.28 18.48
C VAL A 119 -7.06 -9.98 19.00
N ILE A 120 -8.02 -10.24 18.13
CA ILE A 120 -9.26 -10.95 18.45
C ILE A 120 -9.05 -12.43 18.10
N ASP A 121 -8.71 -13.22 19.11
CA ASP A 121 -8.40 -14.66 18.98
C ASP A 121 -9.20 -15.57 19.93
N ASP A 122 -10.00 -14.99 20.84
CA ASP A 122 -10.87 -15.69 21.80
C ASP A 122 -12.35 -15.38 21.51
N PRO A 123 -13.26 -16.38 21.43
CA PRO A 123 -14.71 -16.17 21.35
C PRO A 123 -15.30 -15.21 22.38
N LYS A 124 -14.67 -15.07 23.56
CA LYS A 124 -15.09 -14.14 24.63
C LYS A 124 -14.46 -12.74 24.52
N ALA A 125 -13.64 -12.49 23.50
CA ALA A 125 -13.08 -11.18 23.27
C ALA A 125 -14.21 -10.18 23.02
N ARG A 126 -14.28 -9.13 23.83
CA ARG A 126 -15.24 -8.03 23.65
C ARG A 126 -14.71 -7.03 22.63
N VAL A 127 -15.56 -6.70 21.67
CA VAL A 127 -15.41 -5.61 20.68
C VAL A 127 -16.56 -4.65 20.93
N TYR A 128 -16.27 -3.35 21.05
CA TYR A 128 -17.30 -2.34 21.30
C TYR A 128 -17.73 -1.68 19.99
N THR A 129 -19.00 -1.31 19.87
CA THR A 129 -19.49 -0.57 18.71
C THR A 129 -18.70 0.73 18.53
N GLY A 130 -18.29 1.02 17.30
CA GLY A 130 -17.39 2.12 16.94
C GLY A 130 -15.91 1.74 16.94
N ASP A 131 -15.52 0.60 17.54
CA ASP A 131 -14.11 0.17 17.55
C ASP A 131 -13.59 -0.06 16.13
N ARG A 132 -12.34 0.34 15.90
CA ARG A 132 -11.71 0.29 14.58
C ARG A 132 -11.12 -1.07 14.34
N MET A 133 -11.66 -1.76 13.34
CA MET A 133 -11.34 -3.14 13.05
C MET A 133 -10.45 -3.23 11.82
N VAL A 134 -9.41 -4.04 11.93
CA VAL A 134 -8.54 -4.41 10.81
C VAL A 134 -8.50 -5.92 10.69
N LEU A 135 -9.00 -6.44 9.58
CA LEU A 135 -8.96 -7.86 9.25
C LEU A 135 -7.92 -8.09 8.16
N LYS A 136 -6.93 -8.93 8.46
CA LYS A 136 -5.87 -9.31 7.53
C LYS A 136 -5.98 -10.78 7.18
N TYR A 137 -5.90 -11.08 5.89
CA TYR A 137 -5.64 -12.41 5.39
C TYR A 137 -4.22 -12.43 4.82
N HIS A 138 -3.34 -13.19 5.45
CA HIS A 138 -1.96 -13.36 5.03
C HIS A 138 -1.81 -14.70 4.32
N LEU A 139 -1.45 -14.65 3.03
CA LEU A 139 -1.28 -15.78 2.14
C LEU A 139 0.21 -16.04 1.96
N ASN A 140 0.63 -17.28 2.14
CA ASN A 140 2.03 -17.68 2.17
C ASN A 140 2.30 -18.85 1.24
N TYR A 141 3.24 -18.68 0.32
CA TYR A 141 3.87 -19.74 -0.43
C TYR A 141 5.10 -20.26 0.32
N LYS A 142 5.00 -21.46 0.89
CA LYS A 142 6.10 -22.09 1.66
C LYS A 142 7.13 -22.71 0.74
N SER A 143 6.68 -23.55 -0.19
CA SER A 143 7.54 -24.32 -1.10
C SER A 143 6.73 -24.94 -2.24
N GLY A 144 7.39 -25.55 -3.22
CA GLY A 144 6.74 -26.21 -4.35
C GLY A 144 7.58 -26.14 -5.61
N ARG A 145 7.18 -26.90 -6.62
CA ARG A 145 7.82 -26.91 -7.95
C ARG A 145 7.18 -25.91 -8.92
N ASP A 146 5.94 -25.52 -8.67
CA ASP A 146 5.17 -24.58 -9.48
C ASP A 146 4.73 -23.37 -8.64
N SER A 147 4.50 -22.23 -9.28
CA SER A 147 3.87 -21.08 -8.63
C SER A 147 2.41 -21.37 -8.25
N TRP A 148 1.91 -20.73 -7.21
CA TRP A 148 0.48 -20.76 -6.89
C TRP A 148 -0.26 -19.75 -7.76
N GLN A 149 -1.09 -20.24 -8.67
CA GLN A 149 -1.60 -19.46 -9.80
C GLN A 149 -3.11 -19.24 -9.73
N LYS A 150 -3.55 -18.10 -10.28
CA LYS A 150 -4.97 -17.70 -10.42
C LYS A 150 -5.74 -17.83 -9.11
N ILE A 151 -5.19 -17.25 -8.05
CA ILE A 151 -5.67 -17.40 -6.68
C ILE A 151 -7.01 -16.65 -6.54
N GLN A 152 -8.11 -17.39 -6.56
CA GLN A 152 -9.44 -16.85 -6.29
C GLN A 152 -9.67 -16.80 -4.78
N SER A 153 -9.75 -15.59 -4.25
CA SER A 153 -10.13 -15.31 -2.88
C SER A 153 -11.66 -15.33 -2.79
N LYS A 154 -12.22 -16.27 -2.02
CA LYS A 154 -13.64 -16.30 -1.64
C LYS A 154 -13.73 -16.04 -0.15
N LEU A 155 -14.01 -14.79 0.17
CA LEU A 155 -13.92 -14.22 1.50
C LEU A 155 -15.30 -14.16 2.12
N HIS A 156 -15.40 -14.69 3.34
CA HIS A 156 -16.57 -14.57 4.19
C HIS A 156 -16.18 -13.66 5.36
N LEU A 157 -16.68 -12.44 5.33
CA LEU A 157 -16.37 -11.42 6.32
C LEU A 157 -17.32 -11.55 7.53
N PRO A 158 -16.83 -11.39 8.77
CA PRO A 158 -17.66 -11.49 9.97
C PRO A 158 -18.77 -10.42 9.98
N ALA A 159 -19.92 -10.77 10.53
CA ALA A 159 -20.99 -9.83 10.83
C ALA A 159 -20.57 -8.85 11.94
N GLY A 160 -21.35 -7.79 12.13
CA GLY A 160 -21.10 -6.81 13.19
C GLY A 160 -19.92 -5.87 12.94
N ILE A 161 -19.37 -5.88 11.72
CA ILE A 161 -18.31 -4.96 11.26
C ILE A 161 -18.75 -4.38 9.91
N ALA A 162 -18.85 -3.06 9.84
CA ALA A 162 -18.99 -2.33 8.58
C ALA A 162 -17.59 -2.11 7.99
N PHE A 163 -17.30 -2.76 6.87
CA PHE A 163 -16.01 -2.62 6.19
C PHE A 163 -16.04 -1.44 5.21
N ASP A 164 -15.02 -0.60 5.27
CA ASP A 164 -14.93 0.64 4.49
C ASP A 164 -13.98 0.49 3.30
N SER A 165 -12.94 -0.33 3.43
CA SER A 165 -11.93 -0.53 2.37
C SER A 165 -11.28 -1.92 2.41
N ALA A 166 -10.79 -2.36 1.25
CA ALA A 166 -9.99 -3.56 1.08
C ALA A 166 -8.84 -3.30 0.13
N THR A 167 -7.62 -3.63 0.56
CA THR A 167 -6.40 -3.50 -0.25
C THR A 167 -5.59 -4.78 -0.24
N VAL A 168 -4.77 -4.97 -1.27
CA VAL A 168 -3.79 -6.06 -1.37
C VAL A 168 -2.40 -5.47 -1.36
N ALA A 169 -1.53 -6.02 -0.51
CA ALA A 169 -0.10 -5.74 -0.51
C ALA A 169 0.69 -7.03 -0.73
N TYR A 170 1.68 -6.98 -1.61
CA TYR A 170 2.59 -8.09 -1.90
C TYR A 170 3.86 -7.94 -1.07
N ASP A 171 4.45 -9.07 -0.63
CA ASP A 171 5.59 -9.04 0.30
C ASP A 171 6.87 -8.40 -0.29
N ASP A 172 6.94 -8.23 -1.61
CA ASP A 172 8.05 -7.53 -2.28
C ASP A 172 7.85 -6.01 -2.38
N GLY A 173 6.73 -5.49 -1.84
CA GLY A 173 6.39 -4.07 -1.88
C GLY A 173 5.99 -3.55 -3.26
N LYS A 174 5.96 -4.42 -4.29
CA LYS A 174 5.58 -4.03 -5.64
C LYS A 174 4.06 -4.02 -5.80
N PRO A 175 3.53 -3.11 -6.62
CA PRO A 175 2.09 -3.03 -6.89
C PRO A 175 1.54 -4.29 -7.56
N ALA A 176 0.21 -4.36 -7.60
CA ALA A 176 -0.49 -5.32 -8.44
C ALA A 176 -0.43 -4.82 -9.88
N ASP A 177 0.33 -5.52 -10.73
CA ASP A 177 0.56 -5.17 -12.14
C ASP A 177 0.99 -3.70 -12.37
N ASP A 178 0.89 -3.20 -13.60
CA ASP A 178 1.26 -1.82 -13.98
C ASP A 178 0.29 -0.75 -13.43
N LYS A 179 -0.78 -1.13 -12.71
CA LYS A 179 -1.90 -0.25 -12.32
C LYS A 179 -1.86 0.25 -10.87
N GLY A 180 -0.88 -0.17 -10.06
CA GLY A 180 -0.74 0.32 -8.69
C GLY A 180 -1.47 -0.54 -7.64
N THR A 181 -2.50 0.00 -6.99
CA THR A 181 -3.16 -0.64 -5.84
C THR A 181 -4.28 -1.60 -6.27
N GLU A 182 -4.24 -2.83 -5.79
CA GLU A 182 -5.32 -3.82 -5.96
C GLU A 182 -6.29 -3.77 -4.77
N THR A 183 -7.60 -3.79 -5.07
CA THR A 183 -8.68 -3.64 -4.08
C THR A 183 -9.82 -4.64 -4.32
N PHE A 184 -10.64 -4.86 -3.29
CA PHE A 184 -11.89 -5.62 -3.41
C PHE A 184 -13.10 -4.69 -3.24
N SER A 185 -14.18 -4.98 -3.96
CA SER A 185 -15.45 -4.26 -3.78
C SER A 185 -16.12 -4.66 -2.47
N ILE A 186 -16.50 -3.67 -1.67
CA ILE A 186 -17.16 -3.83 -0.37
C ILE A 186 -18.47 -3.03 -0.38
N ASN A 187 -19.47 -3.53 0.34
CA ASN A 187 -20.64 -2.74 0.68
C ASN A 187 -20.53 -2.31 2.15
N PRO A 188 -20.22 -1.03 2.44
CA PRO A 188 -20.05 -0.56 3.82
C PRO A 188 -21.32 -0.62 4.66
N ASP A 189 -22.49 -0.71 4.02
CA ASP A 189 -23.78 -0.80 4.72
C ASP A 189 -24.14 -2.25 5.13
N ASP A 190 -23.41 -3.25 4.61
CA ASP A 190 -23.66 -4.66 4.95
C ASP A 190 -22.92 -5.05 6.24
N ILE A 191 -23.69 -5.07 7.32
CA ILE A 191 -23.21 -5.45 8.65
C ILE A 191 -23.65 -6.87 9.03
N SER A 192 -24.34 -7.58 8.14
CA SER A 192 -24.88 -8.93 8.40
C SER A 192 -23.88 -10.05 8.13
N GLY A 193 -22.68 -9.67 7.66
CA GLY A 193 -21.65 -10.56 7.16
C GLY A 193 -21.70 -10.58 5.63
N GLN A 194 -20.56 -10.29 5.00
CA GLN A 194 -20.47 -10.11 3.55
C GLN A 194 -19.69 -11.25 2.90
N SER A 195 -20.16 -11.73 1.75
CA SER A 195 -19.35 -12.53 0.83
C SER A 195 -18.68 -11.63 -0.20
N VAL A 196 -17.35 -11.66 -0.23
CA VAL A 196 -16.51 -10.90 -1.16
C VAL A 196 -15.68 -11.88 -1.97
N SER A 197 -15.60 -11.68 -3.28
CA SER A 197 -14.77 -12.52 -4.15
C SER A 197 -13.91 -11.70 -5.09
N GLY A 198 -12.71 -12.19 -5.39
CA GLY A 198 -11.82 -11.60 -6.38
C GLY A 198 -10.62 -12.51 -6.63
N THR A 199 -9.89 -12.26 -7.70
CA THR A 199 -8.69 -13.04 -8.05
C THR A 199 -7.47 -12.16 -7.82
N LEU A 200 -6.47 -12.67 -7.10
CA LEU A 200 -5.21 -11.96 -6.95
C LEU A 200 -4.55 -11.75 -8.32
N ALA A 201 -4.08 -10.53 -8.58
CA ALA A 201 -3.42 -10.17 -9.82
C ALA A 201 -2.14 -10.99 -10.07
N ARG A 202 -1.41 -11.34 -9.00
CA ARG A 202 -0.10 -12.03 -9.10
C ARG A 202 -0.17 -13.46 -8.58
N SER A 203 0.63 -14.31 -9.21
CA SER A 203 0.93 -15.65 -8.69
C SER A 203 1.96 -15.57 -7.57
N LEU A 204 1.93 -16.52 -6.64
CA LEU A 204 2.83 -16.55 -5.49
C LEU A 204 3.86 -17.68 -5.63
N SER A 205 5.15 -17.35 -5.50
CA SER A 205 6.25 -18.31 -5.46
C SER A 205 7.52 -17.71 -4.85
N LYS A 206 8.60 -18.48 -4.76
CA LYS A 206 9.93 -17.98 -4.35
C LYS A 206 10.82 -17.57 -5.53
N ASN A 207 10.28 -17.50 -6.75
CA ASN A 207 11.04 -17.19 -7.95
C ASN A 207 11.04 -15.67 -8.25
N ALA A 208 11.87 -14.93 -7.52
CA ALA A 208 12.02 -13.49 -7.72
C ALA A 208 12.53 -13.11 -9.12
N ALA A 209 13.22 -14.02 -9.83
CA ALA A 209 13.78 -13.76 -11.16
C ALA A 209 12.70 -13.52 -12.24
N ILE A 210 11.48 -13.99 -12.01
CA ILE A 210 10.32 -13.74 -12.88
C ILE A 210 9.33 -12.73 -12.27
N GLY A 211 9.76 -11.99 -11.24
CA GLY A 211 8.94 -10.96 -10.60
C GLY A 211 7.79 -11.51 -9.75
N GLU A 212 7.88 -12.74 -9.24
CA GLU A 212 6.92 -13.30 -8.28
C GLU A 212 7.40 -13.09 -6.83
N THR A 213 6.45 -13.12 -5.89
CA THR A 213 6.70 -12.96 -4.46
C THR A 213 6.14 -14.13 -3.65
N ALA A 214 6.71 -14.35 -2.46
CA ALA A 214 6.37 -15.49 -1.60
C ALA A 214 5.04 -15.30 -0.86
N GLY A 215 4.50 -14.09 -0.80
CA GLY A 215 3.28 -13.83 -0.04
C GLY A 215 2.54 -12.58 -0.45
N ALA A 216 1.29 -12.52 0.00
CA ALA A 216 0.40 -11.39 -0.16
C ALA A 216 -0.47 -11.23 1.08
N THR A 217 -0.86 -10.00 1.38
CA THR A 217 -1.75 -9.67 2.49
C THR A 217 -2.94 -8.88 1.98
N ILE A 218 -4.14 -9.44 2.14
CA ILE A 218 -5.39 -8.73 1.90
C ILE A 218 -5.80 -8.08 3.22
N THR A 219 -5.96 -6.76 3.23
CA THR A 219 -6.30 -5.99 4.43
C THR A 219 -7.65 -5.31 4.24
N PHE A 220 -8.59 -5.63 5.11
CA PHE A 220 -9.87 -4.95 5.27
C PHE A 220 -9.81 -4.00 6.46
N THR A 221 -10.30 -2.78 6.29
CA THR A 221 -10.47 -1.81 7.38
C THR A 221 -11.93 -1.48 7.54
N GLY A 222 -12.39 -1.38 8.77
CA GLY A 222 -13.79 -1.08 9.08
C GLY A 222 -13.99 -0.62 10.51
N HIS A 223 -15.24 -0.62 10.94
CA HIS A 223 -15.64 -0.32 12.30
C HIS A 223 -16.72 -1.26 12.80
N ALA A 224 -16.67 -1.60 14.08
CA ALA A 224 -17.67 -2.48 14.68
C ALA A 224 -19.02 -1.76 14.80
N THR A 225 -20.11 -2.45 14.53
CA THR A 225 -21.45 -1.86 14.52
C THR A 225 -22.49 -2.93 14.78
N SER A 226 -23.50 -2.62 15.61
CA SER A 226 -24.59 -3.54 15.92
C SER A 226 -25.93 -2.83 15.84
N LYS A 227 -26.97 -3.60 15.50
CA LYS A 227 -28.37 -3.18 15.57
C LYS A 227 -29.06 -3.64 16.85
N THR A 228 -28.48 -4.60 17.57
CA THR A 228 -29.18 -5.36 18.63
C THR A 228 -28.36 -5.56 19.90
N ALA A 229 -27.04 -5.43 19.85
CA ALA A 229 -26.19 -5.62 21.02
C ALA A 229 -26.49 -4.58 22.10
N THR A 230 -26.33 -4.99 23.36
CA THR A 230 -26.33 -4.10 24.53
C THR A 230 -25.13 -4.43 25.43
N ALA A 231 -24.80 -3.58 26.39
CA ALA A 231 -23.78 -3.83 27.41
C ALA A 231 -24.10 -5.08 28.25
N SER A 232 -25.39 -5.28 28.54
CA SER A 232 -25.91 -6.40 29.33
C SER A 232 -26.18 -7.68 28.53
N SER A 233 -26.36 -7.56 27.21
CA SER A 233 -26.62 -8.68 26.29
C SER A 233 -25.78 -8.51 25.02
N PRO A 234 -24.49 -8.94 25.04
CA PRO A 234 -23.65 -8.93 23.86
C PRO A 234 -24.23 -9.77 22.72
N GLU A 235 -23.94 -9.36 21.48
CA GLU A 235 -24.20 -10.16 20.29
C GLU A 235 -23.02 -11.11 20.03
N GLU A 236 -23.30 -12.41 19.92
CA GLU A 236 -22.29 -13.43 19.68
C GLU A 236 -22.01 -13.54 18.17
N ILE A 237 -20.84 -13.09 17.74
CA ILE A 237 -20.43 -13.13 16.34
C ILE A 237 -19.61 -14.38 16.09
N ALA A 238 -20.10 -15.26 15.20
CA ALA A 238 -19.41 -16.48 14.81
C ALA A 238 -18.19 -16.19 13.92
N GLY A 239 -17.13 -16.97 14.13
CA GLY A 239 -15.96 -16.98 13.24
C GLY A 239 -16.33 -17.40 11.82
N GLN A 240 -15.61 -16.88 10.83
CA GLN A 240 -15.87 -17.11 9.41
C GLN A 240 -14.66 -17.76 8.75
N THR A 241 -14.90 -18.75 7.89
CA THR A 241 -13.84 -19.40 7.10
C THR A 241 -13.89 -18.89 5.67
N SER A 242 -12.75 -18.39 5.20
CA SER A 242 -12.55 -17.93 3.82
C SER A 242 -11.63 -18.89 3.08
N SER A 243 -11.82 -19.06 1.77
CA SER A 243 -10.98 -19.91 0.93
C SER A 243 -10.17 -19.09 -0.08
N PHE A 244 -9.01 -19.64 -0.42
CA PHE A 244 -8.10 -19.14 -1.44
C PHE A 244 -7.82 -20.29 -2.39
N GLU A 245 -8.38 -20.20 -3.59
CA GLU A 245 -8.46 -21.30 -4.55
C GLU A 245 -7.64 -20.95 -5.80
N GLY A 246 -6.41 -21.47 -5.87
CA GLY A 246 -5.63 -21.47 -7.10
C GLY A 246 -5.87 -22.74 -7.91
N THR A 247 -5.42 -22.74 -9.16
CA THR A 247 -5.60 -23.90 -10.06
C THR A 247 -4.87 -25.16 -9.59
N ASN A 248 -3.89 -25.02 -8.70
CA ASN A 248 -3.00 -26.10 -8.26
C ASN A 248 -2.85 -26.19 -6.72
N ALA A 249 -3.52 -25.32 -5.96
CA ALA A 249 -3.63 -25.42 -4.51
C ALA A 249 -4.82 -24.61 -3.96
N ILE A 250 -5.43 -25.13 -2.92
CA ILE A 250 -6.48 -24.50 -2.13
C ILE A 250 -5.97 -24.40 -0.68
N THR A 251 -6.20 -23.25 -0.06
CA THR A 251 -6.00 -23.07 1.37
C THR A 251 -7.12 -22.22 1.95
N GLN A 252 -7.20 -22.17 3.28
CA GLN A 252 -8.30 -21.53 4.00
C GLN A 252 -7.73 -20.76 5.18
N ALA A 253 -8.47 -19.73 5.60
CA ALA A 253 -8.17 -18.96 6.78
C ALA A 253 -9.48 -18.66 7.54
N THR A 254 -9.43 -18.79 8.86
CA THR A 254 -10.61 -18.64 9.72
C THR A 254 -10.41 -17.49 10.70
N THR A 255 -11.38 -16.57 10.77
CA THR A 255 -11.44 -15.56 11.83
C THR A 255 -11.98 -16.16 13.12
N SER A 256 -11.52 -15.67 14.27
CA SER A 256 -12.10 -16.06 15.56
C SER A 256 -13.48 -15.42 15.75
N ALA A 257 -14.33 -16.11 16.51
CA ALA A 257 -15.57 -15.54 17.04
C ALA A 257 -15.26 -14.43 18.06
N PHE A 258 -16.25 -13.58 18.36
CA PHE A 258 -16.14 -12.53 19.38
C PHE A 258 -17.51 -12.07 19.89
N GLN A 259 -17.50 -11.30 20.98
CA GLN A 259 -18.68 -10.67 21.56
C GLN A 259 -18.75 -9.19 21.17
N LEU A 260 -19.78 -8.81 20.44
CA LEU A 260 -20.03 -7.42 20.08
C LEU A 260 -20.91 -6.74 21.13
N VAL A 261 -20.51 -5.56 21.59
CA VAL A 261 -21.11 -4.86 22.73
C VAL A 261 -21.38 -3.40 22.36
N ALA A 262 -22.56 -2.85 22.68
CA ALA A 262 -22.90 -1.46 22.35
C ALA A 262 -22.20 -0.38 23.21
N GLY A 263 -21.30 -0.79 24.11
CA GLY A 263 -20.57 0.08 25.04
C GLY A 263 -20.46 -0.51 26.45
N GLU A 264 -19.85 0.22 27.39
CA GLU A 264 -19.86 -0.15 28.82
C GLU A 264 -21.26 -0.02 29.44
N ASP A 265 -22.11 0.85 28.89
CA ASP A 265 -23.52 0.99 29.23
C ASP A 265 -24.39 1.11 27.98
N ASP A 266 -25.66 0.71 28.07
CA ASP A 266 -26.62 0.63 26.95
C ASP A 266 -27.00 2.01 26.35
N THR A 267 -26.42 3.10 26.86
CA THR A 267 -26.84 4.49 26.57
C THR A 267 -25.74 5.37 25.98
N SER A 268 -24.48 4.98 26.17
CA SER A 268 -23.31 5.74 25.77
C SER A 268 -23.07 5.60 24.27
N VAL A 269 -23.38 6.66 23.53
CA VAL A 269 -23.10 6.74 22.09
C VAL A 269 -22.24 7.97 21.83
N MET A 270 -21.14 7.76 21.12
CA MET A 270 -20.25 8.82 20.66
C MET A 270 -20.37 8.97 19.14
N THR A 271 -20.62 10.19 18.70
CA THR A 271 -20.66 10.59 17.29
C THR A 271 -19.89 11.88 17.07
N MET A 272 -19.42 12.10 15.84
CA MET A 272 -18.70 13.31 15.45
C MET A 272 -19.35 13.99 14.26
N ALA A 273 -19.19 15.32 14.18
CA ALA A 273 -19.57 16.13 13.02
C ALA A 273 -18.55 17.25 12.82
N LEU A 274 -18.23 17.56 11.56
CA LEU A 274 -17.48 18.75 11.17
C LEU A 274 -18.32 20.02 11.36
N THR A 275 -17.62 21.14 11.57
CA THR A 275 -18.19 22.48 11.67
C THR A 275 -17.35 23.45 10.82
N GLY A 276 -17.93 24.59 10.46
CA GLY A 276 -17.28 25.63 9.64
C GLY A 276 -17.68 25.60 8.17
N ASP A 277 -17.01 26.43 7.37
CA ASP A 277 -17.42 26.77 6.01
C ASP A 277 -17.07 25.70 4.96
N HIS A 278 -16.15 24.79 5.29
CA HIS A 278 -15.65 23.75 4.38
C HIS A 278 -16.39 22.41 4.51
N VAL A 279 -17.52 22.38 5.24
CA VAL A 279 -18.37 21.19 5.35
C VAL A 279 -19.18 21.01 4.07
N LEU A 280 -19.22 19.77 3.55
CA LEU A 280 -19.97 19.47 2.34
C LEU A 280 -21.49 19.46 2.61
N PRO A 281 -22.31 20.21 1.83
CA PRO A 281 -23.76 20.37 2.08
C PRO A 281 -24.60 19.09 1.99
N ASP A 282 -24.08 18.04 1.35
CA ASP A 282 -24.76 16.77 1.14
C ASP A 282 -24.38 15.69 2.17
N SER A 283 -23.53 16.05 3.12
CA SER A 283 -23.08 15.15 4.16
C SER A 283 -23.85 15.41 5.45
N ASP A 284 -23.99 14.39 6.27
CA ASP A 284 -24.35 14.43 7.69
C ASP A 284 -23.29 15.16 8.56
N ASN A 285 -22.71 16.22 7.99
CA ASN A 285 -21.52 16.93 8.42
C ASN A 285 -20.30 16.03 8.65
N ARG A 286 -20.22 14.84 8.03
CA ARG A 286 -19.03 13.98 8.18
C ARG A 286 -17.95 14.24 7.15
N ARG A 287 -18.25 15.02 6.10
CA ARG A 287 -17.31 15.28 5.01
C ARG A 287 -17.05 16.77 4.86
N GLY A 288 -15.78 17.10 4.66
CA GLY A 288 -15.37 18.45 4.33
C GLY A 288 -14.30 18.44 3.24
N SER A 289 -14.16 19.55 2.54
CA SER A 289 -13.03 19.73 1.65
C SER A 289 -12.65 21.19 1.50
N GLU A 290 -11.37 21.44 1.31
CA GLU A 290 -10.85 22.72 0.88
C GLU A 290 -9.77 22.54 -0.19
N SER A 291 -9.51 23.62 -0.95
CA SER A 291 -8.42 23.65 -1.90
C SER A 291 -7.45 24.77 -1.55
N LEU A 292 -6.16 24.48 -1.65
CA LEU A 292 -5.08 25.42 -1.39
C LEU A 292 -4.33 25.72 -2.70
N ASP A 293 -3.89 26.97 -2.85
CA ASP A 293 -3.01 27.39 -3.95
C ASP A 293 -1.52 27.22 -3.61
N SER A 294 -1.18 27.13 -2.31
CA SER A 294 0.16 26.88 -1.77
C SER A 294 0.06 26.09 -0.47
N ALA A 295 1.06 25.28 -0.14
CA ALA A 295 1.05 24.49 1.09
C ALA A 295 0.97 25.40 2.33
N ALA A 296 -0.04 25.18 3.18
CA ALA A 296 -0.27 25.90 4.42
C ALA A 296 -0.91 24.98 5.46
N ASP A 297 -0.79 25.33 6.75
CA ASP A 297 -1.44 24.58 7.82
C ASP A 297 -2.96 24.65 7.66
N VAL A 298 -3.62 23.49 7.71
CA VAL A 298 -5.07 23.38 7.60
C VAL A 298 -5.68 23.09 8.97
N THR A 299 -6.67 23.88 9.38
CA THR A 299 -7.38 23.67 10.64
C THR A 299 -8.75 23.06 10.38
N VAL A 300 -8.93 21.80 10.76
CA VAL A 300 -10.20 21.08 10.71
C VAL A 300 -10.95 21.28 12.02
N SER A 301 -12.18 21.76 11.96
CA SER A 301 -13.02 22.01 13.15
C SER A 301 -14.21 21.06 13.18
N GLY A 302 -14.67 20.72 14.38
CA GLY A 302 -15.85 19.90 14.55
C GLY A 302 -16.33 19.83 15.98
N ARG A 303 -17.33 18.97 16.21
CA ARG A 303 -17.91 18.64 17.50
C ARG A 303 -17.97 17.13 17.71
N ILE A 304 -17.87 16.73 18.98
CA ILE A 304 -18.13 15.38 19.46
C ILE A 304 -19.42 15.43 20.28
N ASP A 305 -20.43 14.70 19.86
CA ASP A 305 -21.64 14.44 20.63
C ASP A 305 -21.44 13.10 21.36
N TYR A 306 -21.30 13.14 22.69
CA TYR A 306 -21.13 11.98 23.53
C TYR A 306 -22.21 11.97 24.61
N ARG A 307 -23.24 11.15 24.37
CA ARG A 307 -24.39 11.06 25.27
C ARG A 307 -23.99 10.40 26.59
N LYS A 308 -24.47 11.01 27.67
CA LYS A 308 -24.13 10.73 29.06
C LYS A 308 -24.36 9.27 29.46
N LYS A 309 -23.49 8.76 30.33
CA LYS A 309 -23.74 7.52 31.09
C LYS A 309 -25.05 7.63 31.89
N SER A 310 -25.80 6.54 31.96
CA SER A 310 -27.08 6.45 32.70
C SER A 310 -26.94 6.72 34.20
N ASP A 311 -25.73 6.56 34.76
CA ASP A 311 -25.38 6.84 36.16
C ASP A 311 -25.28 8.34 36.52
N GLY A 312 -25.37 9.23 35.52
CA GLY A 312 -25.30 10.66 35.72
C GLY A 312 -23.89 11.22 35.91
N THR A 313 -22.84 10.43 35.71
CA THR A 313 -21.44 10.89 35.71
C THR A 313 -21.18 11.83 34.53
N ALA A 314 -20.53 12.97 34.79
CA ALA A 314 -20.13 13.88 33.72
C ALA A 314 -18.88 13.33 33.03
N ILE A 315 -18.96 13.09 31.72
CA ILE A 315 -17.77 12.87 30.91
C ILE A 315 -17.03 14.20 30.84
N THR A 316 -15.72 14.17 31.05
CA THR A 316 -14.88 15.34 30.83
C THR A 316 -14.21 15.19 29.48
N GLY A 317 -14.19 16.24 28.65
CA GLY A 317 -13.50 16.20 27.35
C GLY A 317 -12.04 15.75 27.46
N LYS A 318 -11.40 15.92 28.63
CA LYS A 318 -10.03 15.46 28.91
C LYS A 318 -9.80 13.94 28.75
N THR A 319 -10.84 13.11 28.77
CA THR A 319 -10.71 11.67 28.48
C THR A 319 -10.83 11.35 26.99
N LEU A 320 -11.29 12.32 26.19
CA LEU A 320 -11.48 12.18 24.76
C LEU A 320 -10.19 12.52 24.02
N THR A 321 -9.80 11.63 23.13
CA THR A 321 -8.63 11.78 22.28
C THR A 321 -9.04 11.64 20.82
N LEU A 322 -8.66 12.62 20.00
CA LEU A 322 -8.74 12.55 18.56
C LEU A 322 -7.65 11.63 18.02
N GLN A 323 -8.04 10.72 17.13
CA GLN A 323 -7.24 9.69 16.50
C GLN A 323 -7.20 9.95 14.98
N PRO A 324 -6.19 10.69 14.50
CA PRO A 324 -6.06 11.08 13.10
C PRO A 324 -5.29 10.04 12.27
N ARG A 325 -5.76 9.81 11.04
CA ARG A 325 -5.01 9.12 9.99
C ARG A 325 -4.99 10.01 8.74
N PHE A 326 -3.82 10.32 8.23
CA PHE A 326 -3.62 11.21 7.10
C PHE A 326 -2.88 10.49 5.99
N ASN A 327 -3.48 10.43 4.80
CA ASN A 327 -2.97 9.67 3.65
C ASN A 327 -2.61 8.20 4.02
N GLY A 328 -3.37 7.60 4.94
CA GLY A 328 -3.17 6.24 5.41
C GLY A 328 -2.21 6.09 6.61
N GLU A 329 -1.47 7.14 6.98
CA GLU A 329 -0.52 7.13 8.11
C GLU A 329 -1.10 7.79 9.36
N SER A 330 -0.77 7.29 10.55
CA SER A 330 -1.22 7.91 11.81
C SER A 330 -0.47 9.22 12.08
N LEU A 331 -1.21 10.29 12.37
CA LEU A 331 -0.63 11.53 12.89
C LEU A 331 -0.66 11.56 14.43
N GLN A 332 -0.09 12.61 15.02
CA GLN A 332 -0.15 12.80 16.46
C GLN A 332 -1.59 12.96 16.94
N THR A 333 -1.96 12.17 17.94
CA THR A 333 -3.25 12.23 18.63
C THR A 333 -3.40 13.53 19.41
N LYS A 334 -4.63 14.04 19.53
CA LYS A 334 -4.92 15.28 20.27
C LYS A 334 -5.99 15.07 21.33
N VAL A 335 -5.66 15.35 22.59
CA VAL A 335 -6.62 15.33 23.70
C VAL A 335 -7.55 16.54 23.60
N ILE A 336 -8.84 16.34 23.83
CA ILE A 336 -9.82 17.43 23.84
C ILE A 336 -9.67 18.26 25.11
N THR A 337 -9.61 19.58 24.93
CA THR A 337 -9.45 20.55 26.02
C THR A 337 -10.76 21.16 26.49
N ASP A 338 -11.84 20.98 25.74
CA ASP A 338 -13.17 21.48 26.09
C ASP A 338 -13.66 20.85 27.40
N THR A 339 -14.33 21.68 28.20
CA THR A 339 -14.86 21.31 29.51
C THR A 339 -16.39 21.38 29.56
N ASP A 340 -17.07 21.55 28.42
CA ASP A 340 -18.54 21.49 28.38
C ASP A 340 -19.04 20.15 28.95
N LYS A 341 -19.78 20.24 30.06
CA LYS A 341 -20.29 19.09 30.82
C LYS A 341 -21.63 18.57 30.28
N ARG A 342 -22.11 19.12 29.16
CA ARG A 342 -23.40 18.77 28.54
C ARG A 342 -23.32 17.60 27.57
N GLY A 343 -22.13 17.04 27.33
CA GLY A 343 -21.93 15.91 26.42
C GLY A 343 -21.75 16.33 24.95
N VAL A 344 -21.43 17.60 24.70
CA VAL A 344 -21.03 18.12 23.39
C VAL A 344 -19.68 18.79 23.58
N TYR A 345 -18.69 18.45 22.76
CA TYR A 345 -17.32 18.96 22.89
C TYR A 345 -16.82 19.46 21.54
N ASP A 346 -16.49 20.75 21.46
CA ASP A 346 -15.89 21.30 20.26
C ASP A 346 -14.41 20.91 20.17
N PHE A 347 -13.91 20.75 18.95
CA PHE A 347 -12.51 20.46 18.71
C PHE A 347 -11.98 21.15 17.45
N THR A 348 -10.66 21.29 17.43
CA THR A 348 -9.89 21.60 16.23
C THR A 348 -8.77 20.60 16.07
N TYR A 349 -8.37 20.30 14.84
CA TYR A 349 -7.19 19.50 14.52
C TYR A 349 -6.42 20.18 13.39
N THR A 350 -5.11 20.36 13.56
CA THR A 350 -4.27 21.03 12.56
C THR A 350 -3.50 19.98 11.76
N ILE A 351 -3.67 20.01 10.44
CA ILE A 351 -2.85 19.28 9.48
C ILE A 351 -1.67 20.19 9.13
N PRO A 352 -0.42 19.82 9.46
CA PRO A 352 0.75 20.64 9.13
C PRO A 352 0.97 20.75 7.62
N ALA A 353 1.38 21.93 7.14
CA ALA A 353 1.66 22.20 5.73
C ALA A 353 2.64 21.18 5.12
N GLY A 354 3.69 20.82 5.87
CA GLY A 354 4.74 19.89 5.43
C GLY A 354 4.29 18.43 5.28
N ASN A 355 3.06 18.10 5.66
CA ASN A 355 2.48 16.77 5.44
C ASN A 355 1.67 16.70 4.14
N LEU A 356 1.31 17.83 3.54
CA LEU A 356 0.52 17.90 2.32
C LEU A 356 1.36 17.46 1.11
N LEU A 357 0.81 16.53 0.33
CA LEU A 357 1.35 16.13 -0.96
C LEU A 357 0.87 17.11 -2.03
N GLY A 358 1.80 17.59 -2.87
CA GLY A 358 1.53 18.48 -3.99
C GLY A 358 0.91 17.78 -5.21
N GLY A 359 1.09 18.36 -6.40
CA GLY A 359 0.74 17.67 -7.66
C GLY A 359 -0.75 17.43 -7.94
N GLY A 360 -1.66 18.10 -7.24
CA GLY A 360 -3.10 17.86 -7.42
C GLY A 360 -3.61 16.60 -6.70
N HIS A 361 -2.81 16.03 -5.79
CA HIS A 361 -3.25 14.90 -4.98
C HIS A 361 -4.32 15.31 -3.97
N ASP A 362 -5.30 14.42 -3.79
CA ASP A 362 -6.23 14.51 -2.66
C ASP A 362 -5.52 14.07 -1.40
N ASN A 363 -5.30 15.02 -0.48
CA ASN A 363 -4.79 14.71 0.84
C ASN A 363 -5.96 14.43 1.77
N ILE A 364 -6.02 13.22 2.33
CA ILE A 364 -7.20 12.73 3.02
C ILE A 364 -6.89 12.57 4.51
N LEU A 365 -7.56 13.38 5.34
CA LEU A 365 -7.64 13.16 6.77
C LEU A 365 -8.88 12.31 7.10
N GLU A 366 -8.66 11.18 7.76
CA GLU A 366 -9.67 10.42 8.49
C GLU A 366 -9.50 10.70 9.98
N LEU A 367 -10.57 11.08 10.66
CA LEU A 367 -10.52 11.47 12.07
C LEU A 367 -11.66 10.82 12.84
N PHE A 368 -11.36 10.23 13.98
CA PHE A 368 -12.36 9.77 14.94
C PHE A 368 -11.94 10.12 16.38
N ALA A 369 -12.87 10.06 17.31
CA ALA A 369 -12.63 10.29 18.73
C ALA A 369 -12.72 8.96 19.49
N ALA A 370 -11.93 8.84 20.56
CA ALA A 370 -11.99 7.71 21.48
C ALA A 370 -11.94 8.21 22.93
N ASP A 371 -12.73 7.59 23.79
CA ASP A 371 -12.62 7.67 25.24
C ASP A 371 -11.75 6.51 25.72
N THR A 372 -10.48 6.79 25.98
CA THR A 372 -9.52 5.76 26.39
C THR A 372 -9.81 5.19 27.78
N SER A 373 -10.63 5.87 28.59
CA SER A 373 -10.97 5.42 29.94
C SER A 373 -12.12 4.40 29.96
N ALA A 374 -12.99 4.45 28.95
CA ALA A 374 -14.20 3.63 28.85
C ALA A 374 -14.18 2.65 27.66
N HIS A 375 -13.05 2.55 26.95
CA HIS A 375 -12.89 1.72 25.74
C HIS A 375 -13.99 1.97 24.69
N LEU A 376 -14.39 3.23 24.54
CA LEU A 376 -15.45 3.65 23.62
C LEU A 376 -14.87 4.48 22.49
N SER A 377 -15.29 4.18 21.27
CA SER A 377 -14.90 4.91 20.07
C SER A 377 -16.12 5.56 19.42
N ALA A 378 -15.91 6.68 18.72
CA ALA A 378 -16.95 7.27 17.90
C ALA A 378 -17.43 6.27 16.85
N THR A 379 -18.75 6.10 16.78
CA THR A 379 -19.44 5.17 15.86
C THR A 379 -19.28 5.57 14.40
N ASN A 380 -18.84 6.79 14.12
CA ASN A 380 -18.55 7.30 12.78
C ASN A 380 -17.16 7.93 12.71
N SER A 381 -16.65 8.11 11.49
CA SER A 381 -15.46 8.93 11.21
C SER A 381 -15.84 10.23 10.52
N LEU A 382 -14.93 11.19 10.59
CA LEU A 382 -14.91 12.36 9.73
C LEU A 382 -13.88 12.16 8.62
N ARG A 383 -14.20 12.62 7.42
CA ARG A 383 -13.30 12.62 6.27
C ARG A 383 -13.13 14.04 5.75
N TYR A 384 -11.91 14.55 5.73
CA TYR A 384 -11.60 15.89 5.27
C TYR A 384 -10.56 15.82 4.14
N ILE A 385 -10.87 16.40 2.98
CA ILE A 385 -9.97 16.42 1.82
C ILE A 385 -9.31 17.79 1.71
N VAL A 386 -7.99 17.82 1.59
CA VAL A 386 -7.24 19.01 1.21
C VAL A 386 -6.63 18.77 -0.17
N THR A 387 -7.10 19.51 -1.17
CA THR A 387 -6.53 19.44 -2.52
C THR A 387 -5.55 20.60 -2.69
N LEU A 388 -4.25 20.31 -2.75
CA LEU A 388 -3.27 21.31 -3.18
C LEU A 388 -3.33 21.38 -4.70
N ARG A 389 -3.70 22.54 -5.27
CA ARG A 389 -3.82 22.67 -6.73
C ARG A 389 -2.50 22.30 -7.41
N GLY A 390 -2.60 21.69 -8.59
CA GLY A 390 -1.45 21.25 -9.37
C GLY A 390 -0.46 22.39 -9.57
N GLY A 391 0.78 22.18 -9.12
CA GLY A 391 1.79 23.22 -9.16
C GLY A 391 2.22 23.58 -10.57
N THR A 392 3.00 24.65 -10.63
CA THR A 392 3.59 25.16 -11.87
C THR A 392 5.10 24.99 -11.84
N ARG A 393 5.67 24.76 -13.02
CA ARG A 393 7.11 24.83 -13.22
C ARG A 393 7.43 26.00 -14.15
N THR A 394 8.20 26.94 -13.63
CA THR A 394 8.63 28.13 -14.37
C THR A 394 10.14 28.31 -14.22
N MET A 395 10.71 29.20 -15.02
CA MET A 395 12.13 29.47 -15.00
C MET A 395 12.38 30.97 -15.11
N SER A 396 13.28 31.46 -14.27
CA SER A 396 13.80 32.82 -14.30
C SER A 396 15.21 32.80 -14.84
N VAL A 397 15.47 33.57 -15.90
CA VAL A 397 16.82 33.76 -16.47
C VAL A 397 17.16 35.24 -16.53
N SER A 398 18.45 35.58 -16.41
CA SER A 398 18.87 36.96 -16.62
C SER A 398 18.60 37.41 -18.06
N SER A 399 17.97 38.58 -18.21
CA SER A 399 17.65 39.15 -19.53
C SER A 399 18.91 39.55 -20.33
N PHE A 400 20.00 39.84 -19.61
CA PHE A 400 21.33 40.05 -20.17
C PHE A 400 22.38 39.41 -19.28
N ALA A 401 23.32 38.73 -19.93
CA ALA A 401 24.47 38.14 -19.27
C ALA A 401 25.74 38.50 -20.07
N THR A 402 26.88 38.63 -19.39
CA THR A 402 28.11 39.12 -20.03
C THR A 402 29.28 38.16 -19.84
N PHE A 403 30.28 38.36 -20.69
CA PHE A 403 31.63 37.84 -20.54
C PHE A 403 32.59 39.03 -20.55
N ASN A 404 33.70 38.91 -19.83
CA ASN A 404 34.80 39.89 -19.82
C ASN A 404 34.48 41.24 -19.17
N LYS A 405 33.35 41.38 -18.46
CA LYS A 405 33.00 42.64 -17.77
C LYS A 405 33.55 42.66 -16.35
N ASP A 406 33.46 41.54 -15.63
CA ASP A 406 33.88 41.48 -14.22
C ASP A 406 35.39 41.30 -14.09
N ASN A 407 36.00 40.61 -15.05
CA ASN A 407 37.46 40.41 -15.14
C ASN A 407 37.96 40.66 -16.57
N PRO A 408 38.18 41.94 -16.97
CA PRO A 408 38.58 42.29 -18.32
C PRO A 408 39.92 41.68 -18.74
N GLN A 409 39.92 40.98 -19.86
CA GLN A 409 41.07 40.41 -20.55
C GLN A 409 41.21 41.02 -21.95
N HIS A 410 42.45 41.30 -22.36
CA HIS A 410 42.76 41.75 -23.71
C HIS A 410 42.98 40.56 -24.65
N MET A 411 42.57 40.70 -25.91
CA MET A 411 42.81 39.65 -26.92
C MET A 411 44.30 39.50 -27.21
N THR A 412 44.76 38.26 -27.25
CA THR A 412 46.19 37.93 -27.42
C THR A 412 46.54 37.46 -28.83
N GLY A 413 45.55 37.31 -29.73
CA GLY A 413 45.72 36.65 -31.04
C GLY A 413 45.93 35.13 -30.93
N ARG A 414 45.71 34.55 -29.74
CA ARG A 414 45.71 33.10 -29.48
C ARG A 414 44.35 32.68 -28.95
N ARG A 415 44.10 31.37 -28.89
CA ARG A 415 42.88 30.84 -28.29
C ARG A 415 42.80 31.25 -26.81
N MET A 416 41.64 31.75 -26.41
CA MET A 416 41.35 32.21 -25.05
C MET A 416 40.01 31.64 -24.60
N ARG A 417 39.85 31.48 -23.29
CA ARG A 417 38.57 31.11 -22.67
C ARG A 417 38.21 32.16 -21.63
N LEU A 418 36.99 32.68 -21.71
CA LEU A 418 36.44 33.60 -20.74
C LEU A 418 35.37 32.91 -19.89
N LYS A 419 35.43 33.19 -18.60
CA LYS A 419 34.43 32.74 -17.63
C LYS A 419 33.18 33.63 -17.69
N PRO A 420 31.99 33.09 -17.34
CA PRO A 420 30.80 33.91 -17.24
C PRO A 420 30.99 34.96 -16.14
N ASP A 421 30.50 36.17 -16.37
CA ASP A 421 30.47 37.20 -15.34
C ASP A 421 29.41 36.86 -14.26
N SER A 422 29.38 37.59 -13.15
CA SER A 422 28.49 37.35 -12.00
C SER A 422 27.00 37.61 -12.27
N ASN A 423 26.64 38.24 -13.40
CA ASN A 423 25.27 38.58 -13.77
C ASN A 423 24.49 37.44 -14.44
N TRP A 424 25.05 36.23 -14.51
CA TRP A 424 24.34 35.04 -14.94
C TRP A 424 23.43 34.53 -13.81
N SER A 425 22.13 34.41 -14.10
CA SER A 425 21.14 33.82 -13.20
C SER A 425 20.22 32.93 -14.00
N VAL A 426 20.03 31.70 -13.54
CA VAL A 426 19.15 30.70 -14.13
C VAL A 426 18.60 29.88 -12.95
N THR A 427 17.34 30.08 -12.65
CA THR A 427 16.64 29.43 -11.53
C THR A 427 15.38 28.77 -12.06
N VAL A 428 15.15 27.51 -11.71
CA VAL A 428 13.88 26.82 -11.94
C VAL A 428 13.05 26.93 -10.66
N HIS A 429 11.82 27.40 -10.80
CA HIS A 429 10.83 27.47 -9.74
C HIS A 429 9.84 26.33 -9.98
N ASP A 430 9.76 25.41 -9.04
CA ASP A 430 9.00 24.18 -9.20
C ASP A 430 8.09 23.90 -8.02
N SER A 431 6.79 23.92 -8.28
CA SER A 431 5.75 23.57 -7.29
C SER A 431 4.97 22.30 -7.69
N VAL A 432 5.38 21.61 -8.77
CA VAL A 432 4.64 20.45 -9.32
C VAL A 432 4.57 19.31 -8.30
N GLY A 433 5.64 19.06 -7.55
CA GLY A 433 5.67 18.08 -6.48
C GLY A 433 7.00 17.33 -6.36
N LYS A 434 7.25 16.78 -5.17
CA LYS A 434 8.43 15.96 -4.89
C LYS A 434 8.49 14.72 -5.78
N ASN A 435 9.70 14.34 -6.20
CA ASN A 435 10.01 13.21 -7.08
C ASN A 435 9.56 13.39 -8.54
N ASP A 436 9.01 14.55 -8.94
CA ASP A 436 8.90 14.88 -10.37
C ASP A 436 10.29 15.24 -10.93
N ALA A 437 10.49 15.06 -12.23
CA ALA A 437 11.78 15.28 -12.88
C ALA A 437 11.68 16.29 -14.02
N TRP A 438 12.76 17.05 -14.19
CA TRP A 438 12.90 17.97 -15.31
C TRP A 438 14.31 17.99 -15.86
N THR A 439 14.39 18.35 -17.14
CA THR A 439 15.65 18.57 -17.85
C THR A 439 15.70 20.00 -18.38
N LEU A 440 16.76 20.73 -18.04
CA LEU A 440 17.05 22.04 -18.59
C LEU A 440 17.98 21.91 -19.80
N GLN A 441 17.57 22.48 -20.92
CA GLN A 441 18.33 22.57 -22.15
C GLN A 441 18.65 24.02 -22.52
N ALA A 442 19.75 24.21 -23.23
CA ALA A 442 20.04 25.49 -23.86
C ALA A 442 20.69 25.34 -25.24
N SER A 443 20.50 26.35 -26.07
CA SER A 443 21.24 26.58 -27.32
C SER A 443 21.51 28.06 -27.48
N ALA A 444 22.46 28.44 -28.34
CA ALA A 444 22.85 29.81 -28.55
C ALA A 444 22.89 30.14 -30.05
N SER A 445 22.51 31.36 -30.42
CA SER A 445 22.76 31.84 -31.78
C SER A 445 24.25 32.14 -32.01
N PRO A 446 24.72 32.21 -33.27
CA PRO A 446 26.08 32.63 -33.56
C PRO A 446 26.43 34.00 -32.95
N LEU A 447 27.66 34.14 -32.44
CA LEU A 447 28.18 35.37 -31.84
C LEU A 447 28.36 36.45 -32.93
N THR A 448 27.42 37.37 -33.04
CA THR A 448 27.36 38.38 -34.11
C THR A 448 27.89 39.72 -33.62
N SER A 449 28.69 40.42 -34.43
CA SER A 449 29.21 41.74 -34.05
C SER A 449 28.10 42.78 -33.97
N ARG A 450 28.16 43.68 -32.97
CA ARG A 450 27.19 44.78 -32.81
C ARG A 450 27.44 45.96 -33.73
N LEU A 451 28.65 46.09 -34.26
CA LEU A 451 29.14 47.31 -34.93
C LEU A 451 29.47 47.11 -36.41
N ARG A 452 29.66 45.87 -36.85
CA ARG A 452 30.08 45.51 -38.21
C ARG A 452 29.41 44.20 -38.63
N ASP A 453 29.35 43.92 -39.91
CA ASP A 453 28.98 42.60 -40.39
C ASP A 453 30.10 41.60 -40.08
N GLY A 454 29.74 40.45 -39.51
CA GLY A 454 30.69 39.39 -39.19
C GLY A 454 30.39 38.66 -37.87
N LEU A 455 30.92 37.45 -37.77
CA LEU A 455 30.84 36.61 -36.59
C LEU A 455 32.15 36.66 -35.80
N LEU A 456 32.06 36.51 -34.48
CA LEU A 456 33.23 36.18 -33.67
C LEU A 456 33.70 34.78 -34.07
N ALA A 457 34.99 34.62 -34.34
CA ALA A 457 35.61 33.29 -34.39
C ALA A 457 35.68 32.74 -32.94
N GLY A 458 34.61 32.09 -32.50
CA GLY A 458 34.45 31.64 -31.13
C GLY A 458 33.18 30.83 -30.93
N ASP A 459 33.02 30.28 -29.73
CA ASP A 459 31.98 29.34 -29.36
C ASP A 459 31.52 29.59 -27.92
N LEU A 460 30.21 29.49 -27.69
CA LEU A 460 29.67 29.41 -26.33
C LEU A 460 29.57 27.94 -25.96
N LYS A 461 30.34 27.50 -24.98
CA LYS A 461 30.39 26.11 -24.54
C LYS A 461 29.83 25.93 -23.15
N TYR A 462 29.00 24.91 -22.98
CA TYR A 462 28.70 24.39 -21.66
C TYR A 462 29.71 23.32 -21.25
N VAL A 463 30.22 23.42 -20.02
CA VAL A 463 31.05 22.39 -19.40
C VAL A 463 30.27 21.79 -18.23
N ASP A 464 30.06 20.47 -18.27
CA ASP A 464 29.28 19.75 -17.27
C ASP A 464 30.09 19.45 -15.98
N GLY A 465 29.49 18.71 -15.05
CA GLY A 465 30.12 18.32 -13.78
C GLY A 465 31.28 17.32 -13.91
N GLU A 466 31.40 16.65 -15.06
CA GLU A 466 32.44 15.67 -15.39
C GLU A 466 33.57 16.30 -16.22
N GLY A 467 33.36 17.52 -16.73
CA GLY A 467 34.31 18.26 -17.56
C GLY A 467 34.09 18.07 -19.07
N ASN A 468 32.99 17.44 -19.50
CA ASN A 468 32.67 17.33 -20.92
C ASN A 468 32.23 18.69 -21.47
N GLU A 469 32.71 19.04 -22.66
CA GLU A 469 32.38 20.31 -23.32
C GLU A 469 31.41 20.10 -24.47
N ASN A 470 30.32 20.87 -24.47
CA ASN A 470 29.33 20.86 -25.54
C ASN A 470 29.09 22.28 -26.05
N SER A 471 29.08 22.45 -27.37
CA SER A 471 28.84 23.76 -27.99
C SER A 471 27.35 24.11 -27.99
N LEU A 472 27.02 25.25 -27.40
CA LEU A 472 25.68 25.84 -27.46
C LEU A 472 25.43 26.50 -28.81
N THR A 473 26.45 26.99 -29.53
CA THR A 473 26.25 27.63 -30.85
C THR A 473 26.05 26.64 -31.99
N HIS A 474 26.32 25.36 -31.76
CA HIS A 474 26.20 24.29 -32.77
C HIS A 474 25.11 23.26 -32.47
N GLY A 475 24.32 23.44 -31.39
CA GLY A 475 23.24 22.53 -31.06
C GLY A 475 22.57 22.81 -29.72
N VAL A 476 21.56 22.00 -29.42
CA VAL A 476 20.90 21.98 -28.11
C VAL A 476 21.70 21.09 -27.17
N VAL A 477 21.95 21.59 -25.96
CA VAL A 477 22.73 20.90 -24.93
C VAL A 477 21.88 20.72 -23.68
N ASN A 478 21.87 19.50 -23.13
CA ASN A 478 21.34 19.23 -21.79
C ASN A 478 22.28 19.82 -20.75
N LEU A 479 21.79 20.78 -19.97
CA LEU A 479 22.57 21.45 -18.95
C LEU A 479 22.46 20.74 -17.60
N GLU A 480 21.23 20.39 -17.23
CA GLU A 480 20.93 19.72 -15.96
C GLU A 480 19.72 18.83 -16.09
N ARG A 481 19.77 17.66 -15.45
CA ARG A 481 18.59 16.87 -15.11
C ARG A 481 18.46 16.88 -13.60
N HIS A 482 17.27 17.20 -13.10
CA HIS A 482 17.01 17.29 -11.66
C HIS A 482 15.73 16.54 -11.29
N VAL A 483 15.72 15.97 -10.10
CA VAL A 483 14.55 15.37 -9.47
C VAL A 483 14.19 16.25 -8.28
N THR A 484 12.98 16.80 -8.30
CA THR A 484 12.52 17.81 -7.35
C THR A 484 12.48 17.21 -5.94
N ALA A 485 13.14 17.88 -5.00
CA ALA A 485 13.39 17.35 -3.65
C ALA A 485 12.27 17.67 -2.65
N SER A 486 11.48 18.70 -2.91
CA SER A 486 10.35 19.17 -2.11
C SER A 486 9.16 19.54 -3.00
N ASP A 487 7.97 19.70 -2.41
CA ASP A 487 6.78 20.09 -3.16
C ASP A 487 6.77 21.56 -3.62
N ASP A 488 7.71 22.36 -3.10
CA ASP A 488 8.03 23.71 -3.56
C ASP A 488 9.56 23.85 -3.50
N GLU A 489 10.21 24.01 -4.65
CA GLU A 489 11.67 24.09 -4.79
C GLU A 489 12.10 25.20 -5.73
N ASP A 490 13.00 26.06 -5.25
CA ASP A 490 13.79 26.97 -6.06
C ASP A 490 15.17 26.37 -6.30
N PHE A 491 15.43 25.88 -7.51
CA PHE A 491 16.71 25.31 -7.90
C PHE A 491 17.55 26.31 -8.69
N ASP A 492 18.59 26.87 -8.07
CA ASP A 492 19.55 27.78 -8.72
C ASP A 492 20.65 26.99 -9.46
N ILE A 493 20.55 26.95 -10.79
CA ILE A 493 21.51 26.27 -11.66
C ILE A 493 22.86 26.98 -11.65
N THR A 494 22.90 28.31 -11.56
CA THR A 494 24.17 29.06 -11.62
C THR A 494 24.97 28.92 -10.32
N LYS A 495 24.34 28.55 -9.21
CA LYS A 495 25.03 28.11 -7.99
C LYS A 495 25.98 26.95 -8.26
N LEU A 496 25.56 25.97 -9.08
CA LEU A 496 26.40 24.82 -9.45
C LEU A 496 27.67 25.25 -10.21
N TRP A 497 27.59 26.34 -10.97
CA TRP A 497 28.72 26.90 -11.71
C TRP A 497 29.66 27.70 -10.80
N ARG A 498 29.10 28.41 -9.81
CA ARG A 498 29.90 29.12 -8.80
C ARG A 498 30.65 28.17 -7.87
N ASP A 499 30.01 27.06 -7.49
CA ASP A 499 30.59 26.07 -6.57
C ASP A 499 31.70 25.23 -7.23
N LYS A 500 31.70 25.11 -8.57
CA LYS A 500 32.71 24.37 -9.34
C LYS A 500 33.32 25.25 -10.46
N PRO A 501 34.57 25.70 -10.33
CA PRO A 501 35.15 26.75 -11.19
C PRO A 501 35.36 26.38 -12.68
N ASN A 502 35.11 25.11 -13.04
CA ASN A 502 35.22 24.55 -14.39
C ASN A 502 33.86 24.05 -14.93
N ARG A 503 32.74 24.38 -14.27
CA ARG A 503 31.39 24.03 -14.71
C ARG A 503 30.64 25.30 -15.11
N GLY A 504 29.77 25.21 -16.11
CA GLY A 504 28.92 26.32 -16.55
C GLY A 504 29.20 26.72 -17.99
N ILE A 505 28.75 27.92 -18.37
CA ILE A 505 28.86 28.42 -19.74
C ILE A 505 30.10 29.29 -19.89
N PHE A 506 30.98 28.94 -20.81
CA PHE A 506 32.22 29.64 -21.13
C PHE A 506 32.19 30.17 -22.56
N LEU A 507 32.89 31.28 -22.78
CA LEU A 507 33.14 31.81 -24.12
C LEU A 507 34.56 31.42 -24.55
N ASP A 508 34.64 30.54 -25.55
CA ASP A 508 35.88 30.21 -26.26
C ASP A 508 36.07 31.19 -27.41
N ILE A 509 37.26 31.77 -27.49
CA ILE A 509 37.66 32.73 -28.52
C ILE A 509 38.85 32.15 -29.26
N ASP A 510 38.78 32.04 -30.58
CA ASP A 510 39.87 31.53 -31.40
C ASP A 510 40.92 32.61 -31.72
N GLY A 511 42.14 32.18 -32.08
CA GLY A 511 43.23 33.12 -32.38
C GLY A 511 42.97 34.05 -33.58
N GLY A 512 42.04 33.68 -34.47
CA GLY A 512 41.61 34.51 -35.60
C GLY A 512 40.49 35.51 -35.28
N ALA A 513 40.01 35.56 -34.04
CA ALA A 513 38.94 36.46 -33.65
C ALA A 513 39.38 37.93 -33.67
N ALA A 514 38.48 38.82 -34.07
CA ALA A 514 38.72 40.26 -34.05
C ALA A 514 38.16 40.90 -32.77
N GLN A 515 38.88 41.87 -32.19
CA GLN A 515 38.41 42.61 -31.02
C GLN A 515 37.17 43.45 -31.36
N GLY A 516 36.14 43.36 -30.50
CA GLY A 516 34.89 44.07 -30.69
C GLY A 516 33.83 43.67 -29.65
N GLN A 517 32.63 44.21 -29.83
CA GLN A 517 31.45 43.83 -29.06
C GLN A 517 30.59 42.88 -29.88
N TYR A 518 30.23 41.75 -29.27
CA TYR A 518 29.46 40.69 -29.91
C TYR A 518 28.25 40.35 -29.05
N MET A 519 27.20 39.85 -29.70
CA MET A 519 25.99 39.37 -29.05
C MET A 519 25.62 37.98 -29.56
N SER A 520 25.07 37.19 -28.66
CA SER A 520 24.44 35.91 -28.96
C SER A 520 23.16 35.83 -28.12
N GLN A 521 22.14 35.18 -28.67
CA GLN A 521 20.89 34.91 -27.98
C GLN A 521 20.92 33.47 -27.48
N VAL A 522 20.90 33.30 -26.15
CA VAL A 522 20.75 31.98 -25.53
C VAL A 522 19.27 31.67 -25.39
N SER A 523 18.84 30.57 -25.99
CA SER A 523 17.48 30.04 -25.89
C SER A 523 17.49 28.89 -24.89
N TRP A 524 16.62 28.98 -23.89
CA TRP A 524 16.48 28.00 -22.83
C TRP A 524 15.20 27.20 -23.03
N THR A 525 15.23 25.91 -22.72
CA THR A 525 14.06 25.03 -22.81
C THR A 525 14.01 24.17 -21.56
N LEU A 526 12.88 24.24 -20.85
CA LEU A 526 12.63 23.42 -19.69
C LEU A 526 11.67 22.30 -20.10
N ILE A 527 12.14 21.06 -20.01
CA ILE A 527 11.39 19.86 -20.38
C ILE A 527 10.94 19.18 -19.11
N GLN A 528 9.64 18.87 -19.03
CA GLN A 528 9.11 17.97 -18.02
C GLN A 528 9.38 16.53 -18.47
N ASP A 529 10.10 15.78 -17.66
CA ASP A 529 10.38 14.40 -17.96
C ASP A 529 9.20 13.54 -17.48
N PRO A 530 8.59 12.72 -18.36
CA PRO A 530 7.61 11.76 -17.89
C PRO A 530 8.29 10.86 -16.85
N ILE A 531 7.58 10.56 -15.76
CA ILE A 531 8.05 9.63 -14.73
C ILE A 531 8.38 8.30 -15.42
N THR A 532 9.64 8.06 -15.73
CA THR A 532 10.14 6.70 -15.93
C THR A 532 10.12 6.07 -14.56
N GLN A 533 9.01 5.43 -14.21
CA GLN A 533 9.07 4.36 -13.23
C GLN A 533 10.00 3.32 -13.84
N GLU A 534 11.25 3.30 -13.40
CA GLU A 534 12.13 2.18 -13.72
C GLU A 534 11.47 0.90 -13.19
N SER A 535 11.25 0.00 -14.14
CA SER A 535 10.57 -1.31 -14.07
C SER A 535 11.16 -2.29 -13.06
#